data_AF-A0A1Y3X831-F1
#
_entry.id   AF-A0A1Y3X831-F1
#
_cell.length_a   1.000
_cell.length_b   1.000
_cell.length_c   1.000
_cell.angle_alpha   90.00
_cell.angle_beta   90.00
_cell.angle_gamma   90.00
#
_symmetry.space_group_name_H-M   'P 1'
#
loop_
_entity.id
_entity.type
_entity.pdbx_description
1 polymer ?
#
loop_
_entity_poly.entity_id
_entity_poly.type
_entity_poly.pdbx_seq_one_letter_code
_entity_poly.pdbx_strand_id
1 'polypeptide(L)'
;MTKEEVLQHDKKFRYMLLSRMQSDCEYYLNYGNRNPKRLWAGDEQRQIEYMILLHDSFKEDEKPQWLTMDEIIDYQKRMLEPVA
;
A
#
# COMPACT_ATOMS: atom_id res chain seq x y z
N MET A 1 -13.45 3.88 2.84
CA MET A 1 -13.60 3.92 1.38
C MET A 1 -13.57 2.50 0.86
N THR A 2 -14.45 2.10 -0.05
CA THR A 2 -14.38 0.80 -0.72
C THR A 2 -13.31 0.79 -1.80
N LYS A 3 -13.00 -0.39 -2.35
CA LYS A 3 -12.06 -0.54 -3.47
C LYS A 3 -12.54 0.21 -4.71
N GLU A 4 -13.85 0.18 -4.97
CA GLU A 4 -14.50 0.85 -6.09
C GLU A 4 -14.43 2.37 -5.95
N GLU A 5 -14.73 2.90 -4.76
CA GLU A 5 -14.62 4.35 -4.49
C GLU A 5 -13.20 4.86 -4.73
N VAL A 6 -12.19 4.11 -4.27
CA VAL A 6 -10.77 4.46 -4.49
C VAL A 6 -10.42 4.52 -5.98
N LEU A 7 -10.93 3.58 -6.79
CA LEU A 7 -10.64 3.52 -8.22
C LEU A 7 -11.38 4.57 -9.06
N GLN A 8 -12.49 5.10 -8.56
CA GLN A 8 -13.23 6.19 -9.23
C GLN A 8 -12.50 7.54 -9.17
N HIS A 9 -11.55 7.70 -8.24
CA HIS A 9 -10.73 8.90 -8.16
C HIS A 9 -9.73 9.01 -9.33
N ASP A 10 -9.34 10.25 -9.61
CA ASP A 10 -8.37 10.54 -10.65
C ASP A 10 -7.00 9.88 -10.39
N LYS A 11 -6.18 9.80 -11.44
CA LYS A 11 -4.86 9.17 -11.37
C LYS A 11 -3.95 9.82 -10.34
N LYS A 12 -4.03 11.16 -10.18
CA LYS A 12 -3.17 11.90 -9.25
C LYS A 12 -3.51 11.52 -7.81
N PHE A 13 -4.79 11.43 -7.47
CA PHE A 13 -5.24 10.96 -6.17
C PHE A 13 -4.74 9.54 -5.90
N ARG A 14 -4.96 8.61 -6.83
CA ARG A 14 -4.51 7.21 -6.68
C ARG A 14 -2.99 7.12 -6.46
N TYR A 15 -2.22 7.92 -7.18
CA TYR A 15 -0.75 7.94 -7.07
C TYR A 15 -0.31 8.48 -5.71
N MET A 16 -0.91 9.58 -5.25
CA MET A 16 -0.63 10.15 -3.94
C MET A 16 -1.05 9.21 -2.81
N LEU A 17 -2.19 8.52 -2.94
CA LEU A 17 -2.65 7.55 -1.97
C LEU A 17 -1.69 6.35 -1.88
N LEU A 18 -1.24 5.81 -3.02
CA LEU A 18 -0.25 4.73 -3.05
C LEU A 18 1.07 5.16 -2.39
N SER A 19 1.53 6.39 -2.65
CA SER A 19 2.74 6.93 -2.01
C SER A 19 2.57 7.09 -0.50
N ARG A 20 1.41 7.55 -0.04
CA ARG A 20 1.08 7.60 1.38
C ARG A 20 1.09 6.20 2.01
N MET A 21 0.48 5.22 1.35
CA MET A 21 0.41 3.85 1.86
C MET A 21 1.79 3.18 1.94
N GLN A 22 2.68 3.47 0.99
CA GLN A 22 4.08 3.04 1.04
C GLN A 22 4.79 3.61 2.28
N SER A 23 4.62 4.90 2.56
CA SER A 23 5.18 5.53 3.77
C SER A 23 4.58 4.96 5.06
N ASP A 24 3.30 4.61 5.07
CA ASP A 24 2.66 3.94 6.21
C ASP A 24 3.28 2.56 6.47
N CYS A 25 3.58 1.77 5.42
CA CYS A 25 4.26 0.47 5.54
C CYS A 25 5.68 0.62 6.09
N GLU A 26 6.46 1.58 5.58
CA GLU A 26 7.80 1.87 6.07
C GLU A 26 7.79 2.30 7.55
N TYR A 27 6.83 3.14 7.93
CA TYR A 27 6.66 3.51 9.33
C TYR A 27 6.28 2.29 10.16
N TYR A 28 5.25 1.52 9.77
CA TYR A 28 4.77 0.33 10.47
C TYR A 28 5.90 -0.66 10.77
N LEU A 29 6.76 -0.94 9.78
CA LEU A 29 7.84 -1.93 9.86
C LEU A 29 9.06 -1.47 10.66
N ASN A 30 9.40 -0.17 10.64
CA ASN A 30 10.65 0.31 11.23
C ASN A 30 10.45 1.10 12.55
N TYR A 31 9.43 1.94 12.64
CA TYR A 31 9.27 2.92 13.73
C TYR A 31 7.89 2.90 14.41
N GLY A 32 6.92 2.22 13.80
CA GLY A 32 5.50 2.25 14.17
C GLY A 32 5.09 1.15 15.15
N ASN A 33 6.06 0.37 15.64
CA ASN A 33 5.85 -0.75 16.55
C ASN A 33 4.78 -1.73 16.03
N ARG A 34 4.74 -1.94 14.70
CA ARG A 34 3.73 -2.79 14.04
C ARG A 34 2.30 -2.49 14.48
N ASN A 35 1.96 -1.21 14.68
CA ASN A 35 0.62 -0.80 15.07
C ASN A 35 -0.28 -0.58 13.84
N PRO A 36 -1.27 -1.47 13.55
CA PRO A 36 -2.12 -1.35 12.36
C PRO A 36 -2.98 -0.08 12.34
N LYS A 37 -3.23 0.55 13.49
CA LYS A 37 -3.96 1.84 13.55
C LYS A 37 -3.21 3.00 12.88
N ARG A 38 -1.95 2.80 12.52
CA ARG A 38 -1.13 3.78 11.79
C ARG A 38 -1.21 3.60 10.28
N LEU A 39 -1.68 2.44 9.81
CA LEU A 39 -1.92 2.18 8.41
C LEU A 39 -3.17 2.93 7.95
N TRP A 40 -3.16 3.46 6.73
CA TRP A 40 -4.34 4.05 6.11
C TRP A 40 -5.56 3.09 6.13
N ALA A 41 -5.34 1.81 5.84
CA ALA A 41 -6.41 0.81 5.83
C ALA A 41 -6.80 0.29 7.23
N GLY A 42 -6.02 0.61 8.27
CA GLY A 42 -6.24 0.17 9.64
C GLY A 42 -6.01 -1.33 9.90
N ASP A 43 -5.49 -2.05 8.91
CA ASP A 43 -5.28 -3.50 8.90
C ASP A 43 -4.24 -3.85 7.83
N GLU A 44 -3.32 -4.75 8.14
CA GLU A 44 -2.19 -5.14 7.30
C GLU A 44 -2.65 -5.77 5.99
N GLN A 45 -3.59 -6.72 6.06
CA GLN A 45 -4.09 -7.44 4.89
C GLN A 45 -4.78 -6.47 3.93
N ARG A 46 -5.66 -5.61 4.47
CA ARG A 46 -6.35 -4.59 3.67
C ARG A 46 -5.35 -3.59 3.09
N GLN A 47 -4.35 -3.15 3.86
CA GLN A 47 -3.33 -2.22 3.36
C GLN A 47 -2.68 -2.76 2.08
N ILE A 48 -2.22 -4.01 2.11
CA ILE A 48 -1.60 -4.65 0.94
C ILE A 48 -2.59 -4.79 -0.22
N GLU A 49 -3.82 -5.23 0.04
CA GLU A 49 -4.83 -5.37 -1.02
C GLU A 49 -5.12 -4.05 -1.75
N TYR A 50 -5.21 -2.94 -1.02
CA TYR A 50 -5.39 -1.62 -1.64
C TYR A 50 -4.13 -1.16 -2.38
N MET A 51 -2.93 -1.46 -1.89
CA MET A 51 -1.68 -1.14 -2.60
C MET A 51 -1.57 -1.88 -3.93
N ILE A 52 -1.86 -3.18 -3.96
CA ILE A 52 -1.88 -3.98 -5.20
C ILE A 52 -2.92 -3.42 -6.17
N LEU A 53 -4.15 -3.19 -5.70
CA LEU A 53 -5.24 -2.62 -6.50
C LEU A 53 -4.86 -1.27 -7.12
N LEU A 54 -4.27 -0.38 -6.33
CA LEU A 54 -3.82 0.93 -6.79
C LEU A 54 -2.68 0.80 -7.80
N HIS A 55 -1.67 -0.03 -7.54
CA HIS A 55 -0.55 -0.21 -8.45
C HIS A 55 -1.00 -0.79 -9.80
N ASP A 56 -1.87 -1.79 -9.80
CA ASP A 56 -2.41 -2.41 -11.03
C ASP A 56 -3.40 -1.52 -11.79
N SER A 57 -3.92 -0.47 -11.14
CA SER A 57 -4.80 0.51 -11.79
C SER A 57 -4.05 1.51 -12.69
N PHE A 58 -2.72 1.47 -12.72
CA PHE A 58 -1.87 2.24 -13.64
C PHE A 58 -1.45 1.38 -14.84
N LYS A 59 -1.32 2.00 -16.02
CA LYS A 59 -0.66 1.36 -17.16
C LYS A 59 0.81 1.11 -16.86
N GLU A 60 1.45 0.18 -17.56
CA GLU A 60 2.86 -0.15 -17.35
C GLU A 60 3.79 1.07 -17.44
N ASP A 61 3.54 2.00 -18.36
CA ASP A 61 4.29 3.25 -18.53
C ASP A 61 3.92 4.35 -17.52
N GLU A 62 2.84 4.15 -16.75
CA GLU A 62 2.35 5.08 -15.73
C GLU A 62 2.62 4.59 -14.30
N LYS A 63 3.15 3.37 -14.14
CA LYS A 63 3.49 2.81 -12.83
C LYS A 63 4.58 3.64 -12.14
N PRO A 64 4.51 3.80 -10.81
CA PRO A 64 5.51 4.55 -10.07
C PRO A 64 6.89 3.89 -10.14
N GLN A 65 7.95 4.69 -10.32
CA GLN A 65 9.33 4.18 -10.31
C GLN A 65 9.88 3.93 -8.90
N TRP A 66 9.21 4.45 -7.87
CA TRP A 66 9.63 4.36 -6.47
C TRP A 66 8.94 3.23 -5.70
N LEU A 67 8.05 2.48 -6.34
CA LEU A 67 7.39 1.32 -5.76
C LEU A 67 7.01 0.33 -6.85
N THR A 68 7.68 -0.81 -6.84
CA THR A 68 7.42 -1.95 -7.70
C THR A 68 6.43 -2.92 -7.07
N MET A 69 5.83 -3.80 -7.87
CA MET A 69 4.97 -4.87 -7.33
C MET A 69 5.75 -5.80 -6.40
N ASP A 70 7.01 -6.11 -6.70
CA ASP A 70 7.84 -6.97 -5.84
C ASP A 70 8.08 -6.36 -4.45
N GLU A 71 8.22 -5.02 -4.36
CA GLU A 71 8.29 -4.32 -3.07
C GLU A 71 6.96 -4.37 -2.30
N ILE A 72 5.82 -4.31 -2.99
CA ILE A 72 4.50 -4.51 -2.36
C ILE A 72 4.38 -5.94 -1.81
N ILE A 73 4.88 -6.94 -2.53
CA ILE A 73 4.93 -8.33 -2.06
C ILE A 73 5.92 -8.52 -0.90
N ASP A 74 7.04 -7.78 -0.87
CA ASP A 74 7.93 -7.76 0.29
C ASP A 74 7.24 -7.20 1.54
N TYR A 75 6.49 -6.09 1.41
CA TYR A 75 5.67 -5.57 2.50
C TYR A 75 4.66 -6.61 2.98
N GLN A 76 3.99 -7.29 2.05
CA GLN A 76 3.04 -8.35 2.39
C GLN A 76 3.67 -9.42 3.28
N LYS A 77 4.84 -9.94 2.89
CA LYS A 77 5.56 -10.95 3.67
C LYS A 77 5.93 -10.40 5.05
N ARG A 78 6.57 -9.24 5.12
CA ARG A 78 7.08 -8.67 6.38
C ARG A 78 6.00 -8.23 7.35
N MET A 79 4.82 -7.88 6.84
CA MET A 79 3.69 -7.42 7.66
C MET A 79 2.76 -8.55 8.10
N LEU A 80 2.61 -9.60 7.29
CA LEU A 80 1.67 -10.70 7.57
C LEU A 80 2.32 -11.98 8.09
N GLU A 81 3.61 -12.19 7.86
CA GLU A 81 4.31 -13.36 8.41
C GLU A 81 4.57 -13.17 9.92
N PRO A 82 4.38 -14.22 10.75
CA PRO A 82 4.69 -14.17 12.16
C PRO A 82 6.16 -13.81 12.38
N VAL A 83 6.39 -12.83 13.25
CA VAL A 83 7.74 -12.54 13.75
C VAL A 83 8.16 -13.71 14.62
N ALA A 84 9.24 -14.39 14.23
CA ALA A 84 9.84 -15.45 15.03
C ALA A 84 10.35 -14.95 16.39
#